data_AF-A0A2D6QBA0-F1
#
_entry.id   AF-A0A2D6QBA0-F1
#
_cell.length_a   1.000
_cell.length_b   1.000
_cell.length_c   1.000
_cell.angle_alpha   90.00
_cell.angle_beta   90.00
_cell.angle_gamma   90.00
#
_symmetry.space_group_name_H-M   'P 1'
#
loop_
_entity.id
_entity.type
_entity.pdbx_description
1 polymer ?
#
loop_
_entity_poly.entity_id
_entity_poly.type
_entity_poly.pdbx_seq_one_letter_code
_entity_poly.pdbx_strand_id
1 'polypeptide(L)'
;MTQLNSTSTVLALLLPLLLGTLTAHAAASDLHVDDDGMDYPNADYTSIQDAVDAACLYDTIYVHAGTYTGTGSEVVRMYKKTIDLVADSTYGDVIIDGELWRRGMPLPDAAKQLGMQPEAVKKAKNRVTALVREELERLRLEEG
;
A
#
# COMPACT_ATOMS: atom_id res chain seq x y z
N MET A 1 18.10 -66.20 47.67
CA MET A 1 17.64 -64.84 48.00
C MET A 1 17.95 -63.96 46.79
N THR A 2 17.00 -63.75 45.86
CA THR A 2 16.03 -62.60 45.80
C THR A 2 16.74 -61.34 45.29
N GLN A 3 16.47 -60.68 44.17
CA GLN A 3 15.49 -60.75 43.05
C GLN A 3 16.08 -59.95 41.87
N LEU A 4 15.71 -60.31 40.63
CA LEU A 4 15.98 -59.58 39.39
C LEU A 4 14.66 -58.84 39.01
N ASN A 5 14.70 -57.52 38.83
CA ASN A 5 13.55 -56.66 38.49
C ASN A 5 14.05 -55.45 37.67
N SER A 6 13.46 -54.98 36.57
CA SER A 6 12.30 -55.36 35.76
C SER A 6 12.48 -54.74 34.37
N THR A 7 11.98 -55.42 33.35
CA THR A 7 11.92 -55.01 31.92
C THR A 7 10.96 -53.84 31.65
N SER A 8 11.44 -52.81 30.95
CA SER A 8 10.69 -51.77 30.17
C SER A 8 11.78 -50.84 29.59
N THR A 9 11.92 -50.50 28.31
CA THR A 9 10.99 -50.37 27.17
C THR A 9 11.84 -50.20 25.91
N VAL A 10 11.49 -50.92 24.84
CA VAL A 10 11.89 -50.63 23.46
C VAL A 10 11.01 -49.48 22.96
N LEU A 11 11.55 -48.28 22.73
CA LEU A 11 10.96 -47.14 21.94
C LEU A 11 11.88 -45.92 22.18
N ALA A 12 12.40 -45.15 21.23
CA ALA A 12 12.04 -44.92 19.85
C ALA A 12 13.29 -44.51 19.06
N LEU A 13 13.48 -45.15 17.90
CA LEU A 13 14.13 -44.56 16.74
C LEU A 13 13.45 -43.23 16.36
N LEU A 14 14.21 -42.36 15.68
CA LEU A 14 13.75 -41.20 14.91
C LEU A 14 13.07 -40.07 15.69
N LEU A 15 13.81 -38.98 15.89
CA LEU A 15 13.27 -37.66 15.60
C LEU A 15 14.37 -36.72 15.09
N PRO A 16 14.89 -36.87 13.86
CA PRO A 16 15.23 -35.68 13.12
C PRO A 16 13.91 -34.97 12.77
N LEU A 17 13.99 -33.67 12.53
CA LEU A 17 12.99 -32.81 11.87
C LEU A 17 12.20 -31.89 12.81
N LEU A 18 12.28 -30.61 12.42
CA LEU A 18 11.36 -29.54 12.77
C LEU A 18 11.71 -28.71 14.01
N LEU A 19 12.92 -28.17 14.04
CA LEU A 19 13.06 -26.76 14.43
C LEU A 19 12.37 -25.93 13.34
N GLY A 20 11.04 -25.98 13.31
CA GLY A 20 10.23 -25.16 12.44
C GLY A 20 10.56 -23.72 12.79
N THR A 21 11.15 -23.00 11.85
CA THR A 21 11.05 -21.55 11.83
C THR A 21 9.57 -21.27 11.81
N LEU A 22 8.98 -20.99 12.96
CA LEU A 22 7.66 -20.39 13.03
C LEU A 22 7.86 -18.99 12.47
N THR A 23 7.78 -18.86 11.15
CA THR A 23 7.62 -17.57 10.51
C THR A 23 6.26 -17.08 10.98
N ALA A 24 6.25 -16.30 12.06
CA ALA A 24 5.12 -15.49 12.43
C ALA A 24 4.86 -14.59 11.21
N HIS A 25 3.85 -14.96 10.41
CA HIS A 25 3.28 -14.00 9.49
C HIS A 25 2.63 -12.96 10.40
N ALA A 26 3.17 -11.73 10.38
CA ALA A 26 2.47 -10.60 10.98
C ALA A 26 1.05 -10.61 10.38
N ALA A 27 0.05 -10.62 11.25
CA ALA A 27 -1.32 -10.46 10.79
C ALA A 27 -1.46 -9.09 10.13
N ALA A 28 -2.30 -9.01 9.10
CA ALA A 28 -2.68 -7.75 8.50
C ALA A 28 -3.07 -6.75 9.60
N SER A 29 -2.41 -5.60 9.59
CA SER A 29 -2.64 -4.51 10.54
C SER A 29 -3.26 -3.32 9.83
N ASP A 30 -4.07 -2.58 10.58
CA ASP A 30 -4.59 -1.29 10.15
C ASP A 30 -3.60 -0.21 10.58
N LEU A 31 -3.13 0.59 9.62
CA LEU A 31 -2.25 1.74 9.84
C LEU A 31 -3.00 3.02 9.49
N HIS A 32 -2.88 4.04 10.33
CA HIS A 32 -3.53 5.33 10.11
C HIS A 32 -2.53 6.44 9.74
N VAL A 33 -2.89 7.25 8.75
CA VAL A 33 -2.10 8.39 8.29
C VAL A 33 -2.94 9.67 8.36
N ASP A 34 -2.40 10.70 9.00
CA ASP A 34 -3.03 12.02 9.12
C ASP A 34 -1.95 13.12 9.03
N ASP A 35 -2.03 14.02 8.05
CA ASP A 35 -1.00 15.01 7.75
C ASP A 35 -0.89 16.12 8.82
N ASP A 36 -2.00 16.46 9.48
CA ASP A 36 -2.05 17.53 10.47
C ASP A 36 -2.49 17.07 11.88
N GLY A 37 -2.98 15.83 12.00
CA GLY A 37 -3.40 15.23 13.27
C GLY A 37 -4.77 15.72 13.74
N MET A 38 -5.54 16.41 12.90
CA MET A 38 -6.84 16.99 13.26
C MET A 38 -7.99 16.01 13.06
N ASP A 39 -7.88 15.11 12.08
CA ASP A 39 -8.94 14.18 11.70
C ASP A 39 -8.83 12.85 12.47
N TYR A 40 -7.60 12.40 12.71
CA TYR A 40 -7.25 11.24 13.49
C TYR A 40 -6.02 11.51 14.39
N PRO A 41 -6.24 12.10 15.58
CA PRO A 41 -5.15 12.56 16.45
C PRO A 41 -4.15 11.51 16.94
N ASN A 42 -4.47 10.22 16.79
CA ASN A 42 -3.60 9.10 17.15
C ASN A 42 -3.07 8.37 15.91
N ALA A 43 -2.91 9.05 14.79
CA ALA A 43 -2.39 8.44 13.57
C ALA A 43 -0.97 7.90 13.79
N ASP A 44 -0.68 6.76 13.18
CA ASP A 44 0.64 6.12 13.30
C ASP A 44 1.71 6.91 12.52
N TYR A 45 1.30 7.59 11.45
CA TYR A 45 2.17 8.34 10.55
C TYR A 45 1.52 9.65 10.11
N THR A 46 2.36 10.61 9.70
CA THR A 46 1.91 11.86 9.06
C THR A 46 2.20 11.90 7.55
N SER A 47 2.82 10.86 7.03
CA SER A 47 3.24 10.72 5.64
C SER A 47 2.79 9.37 5.09
N ILE A 48 2.15 9.37 3.92
CA ILE A 48 1.73 8.13 3.26
C ILE A 48 2.92 7.24 2.96
N GLN A 49 4.06 7.80 2.54
CA GLN A 49 5.23 6.99 2.19
C GLN A 49 5.83 6.29 3.42
N ASP A 50 5.80 6.93 4.59
CA ASP A 50 6.34 6.33 5.82
C ASP A 50 5.48 5.13 6.25
N ALA A 51 4.15 5.25 6.15
CA ALA A 51 3.23 4.14 6.38
C ALA A 51 3.45 3.01 5.37
N VAL A 52 3.62 3.33 4.09
CA VAL A 52 3.89 2.34 3.04
C VAL A 52 5.21 1.61 3.26
N ASP A 53 6.24 2.32 3.72
CA ASP A 53 7.55 1.75 3.99
C ASP A 53 7.50 0.80 5.19
N ALA A 54 6.74 1.15 6.23
CA ALA A 54 6.53 0.33 7.42
C ALA A 54 5.58 -0.85 7.21
N ALA A 55 4.61 -0.73 6.29
CA ALA A 55 3.56 -1.73 6.09
C ALA A 55 4.11 -3.12 5.70
N CYS A 56 3.55 -4.14 6.34
CA CYS A 56 3.76 -5.55 6.06
C CYS A 56 2.79 -6.05 4.98
N LEU A 57 2.94 -7.32 4.60
CA LEU A 57 2.05 -7.94 3.61
C LEU A 57 0.61 -7.98 4.15
N TYR A 58 -0.33 -7.53 3.31
CA TYR A 58 -1.76 -7.47 3.55
C TYR A 58 -2.24 -6.40 4.54
N ASP A 59 -1.37 -5.50 4.98
CA ASP A 59 -1.79 -4.35 5.79
C ASP A 59 -2.72 -3.42 5.00
N THR A 60 -3.60 -2.75 5.73
CA THR A 60 -4.46 -1.67 5.20
C THR A 60 -4.00 -0.35 5.77
N ILE A 61 -3.69 0.60 4.89
CA ILE A 61 -3.34 1.97 5.26
C ILE A 61 -4.57 2.85 5.02
N TYR A 62 -5.15 3.37 6.10
CA TYR A 62 -6.21 4.37 6.07
C TYR A 62 -5.59 5.76 6.08
N VAL A 63 -5.81 6.51 5.01
CA VAL A 63 -5.33 7.88 4.87
C VAL A 63 -6.49 8.83 5.14
N HIS A 64 -6.35 9.67 6.15
CA HIS A 64 -7.35 10.67 6.52
C HIS A 64 -7.27 11.90 5.61
N ALA A 65 -8.31 12.72 5.65
CA ALA A 65 -8.45 13.85 4.74
C ALA A 65 -7.23 14.79 4.85
N GLY A 66 -6.82 15.37 3.72
CA GLY A 66 -5.58 16.14 3.70
C GLY A 66 -4.90 16.21 2.34
N THR A 67 -3.84 17.00 2.27
CA THR A 67 -3.03 17.15 1.05
C THR A 67 -1.63 16.62 1.30
N TYR A 68 -1.37 15.43 0.78
CA TYR A 68 -0.13 14.72 0.99
C TYR A 68 0.85 15.02 -0.14
N THR A 69 2.00 15.55 0.24
CA THR A 69 3.14 15.79 -0.65
C THR A 69 4.25 14.78 -0.35
N GLY A 70 5.29 14.77 -1.18
CA GLY A 70 6.40 13.83 -1.03
C GLY A 70 7.76 14.51 -1.20
N THR A 71 8.79 13.90 -0.64
CA THR A 71 10.18 14.37 -0.75
C THR A 71 10.94 13.74 -1.93
N GLY A 72 10.41 12.66 -2.51
CA GLY A 72 11.03 11.89 -3.59
C GLY A 72 10.71 12.36 -5.01
N SER A 73 10.86 11.46 -5.99
CA SER A 73 10.37 11.67 -7.36
C SER A 73 8.89 11.33 -7.53
N GLU A 74 8.35 10.57 -6.57
CA GLU A 74 6.95 10.22 -6.43
C GLU A 74 6.47 10.61 -5.03
N VAL A 75 5.18 10.91 -4.87
CA VAL A 75 4.57 11.12 -3.55
C VAL A 75 4.38 9.78 -2.85
N VAL A 76 3.90 8.78 -3.60
CA VAL A 76 3.59 7.45 -3.09
C VAL A 76 4.17 6.38 -4.01
N ARG A 77 4.94 5.45 -3.44
CA ARG A 77 5.55 4.32 -4.15
C ARG A 77 5.31 3.03 -3.39
N MET A 78 4.59 2.09 -4.02
CA MET A 78 4.12 0.87 -3.34
C MET A 78 5.13 -0.28 -3.33
N TYR A 79 6.25 -0.18 -4.05
CA TYR A 79 7.29 -1.21 -4.16
C TYR A 79 6.79 -2.64 -4.48
N LYS A 80 5.66 -2.77 -5.18
CA LYS A 80 4.98 -4.05 -5.42
C LYS A 80 4.52 -4.77 -4.14
N LYS A 81 4.41 -4.07 -3.01
CA LYS A 81 3.79 -4.60 -1.80
C LYS A 81 2.33 -4.94 -2.07
N THR A 82 1.84 -6.01 -1.45
CA THR A 82 0.41 -6.35 -1.44
C THR A 82 -0.19 -5.76 -0.19
N ILE A 83 -0.43 -4.46 -0.24
CA ILE A 83 -1.09 -3.67 0.80
C ILE A 83 -2.25 -2.93 0.15
N ASP A 84 -3.23 -2.56 0.97
CA ASP A 84 -4.35 -1.73 0.55
C ASP A 84 -4.10 -0.30 1.04
N LEU A 85 -4.34 0.67 0.16
CA LEU A 85 -4.26 2.10 0.46
C LEU A 85 -5.65 2.67 0.27
N VAL A 86 -6.29 3.05 1.37
CA VAL A 86 -7.69 3.42 1.42
C VAL A 86 -7.80 4.85 1.89
N ALA A 87 -8.50 5.68 1.11
CA ALA A 87 -8.89 7.00 1.56
C ALA A 87 -10.04 6.87 2.57
N ASP A 88 -9.83 7.35 3.79
CA ASP A 88 -10.89 7.60 4.75
C ASP A 88 -11.45 9.00 4.48
N SER A 89 -12.48 9.06 3.64
CA SER A 89 -13.09 10.33 3.23
C SER A 89 -14.13 10.87 4.22
N THR A 90 -14.06 10.46 5.50
CA THR A 90 -15.02 10.89 6.52
C THR A 90 -15.00 12.40 6.74
N TYR A 91 -13.81 13.02 6.69
CA TYR A 91 -13.60 14.44 7.00
C TYR A 91 -13.30 15.30 5.77
N GLY A 92 -13.11 14.70 4.59
CA GLY A 92 -12.80 15.41 3.36
C GLY A 92 -12.16 14.53 2.30
N ASP A 93 -11.59 15.16 1.28
CA ASP A 93 -10.87 14.47 0.21
C ASP A 93 -9.43 14.16 0.63
N VAL A 94 -8.92 13.00 0.19
CA VAL A 94 -7.50 12.66 0.27
C VAL A 94 -6.86 13.03 -1.06
N ILE A 95 -5.96 14.00 -1.02
CA ILE A 95 -5.28 14.52 -2.20
C ILE A 95 -3.81 14.11 -2.15
N ILE A 96 -3.39 13.31 -3.14
CA ILE A 96 -1.97 13.05 -3.38
C ILE A 96 -1.46 14.13 -4.34
N ASP A 97 -0.77 15.13 -3.80
CA ASP A 97 -0.26 16.26 -4.56
C ASP A 97 1.21 16.10 -4.91
N GLY A 98 1.47 15.95 -6.21
CA GLY A 98 2.82 15.96 -6.76
C GLY A 98 3.46 17.34 -6.85
N GLU A 99 2.81 18.40 -6.35
CA GLU A 99 3.16 19.83 -6.40
C GLU A 99 3.74 20.27 -7.77
N LEU A 100 3.14 19.79 -8.86
CA LEU A 100 3.47 20.11 -10.26
C LEU A 100 4.86 19.66 -10.77
N TRP A 101 5.76 19.17 -9.91
CA TRP A 101 7.11 18.70 -10.25
C TRP A 101 7.34 17.19 -10.03
N ARG A 102 6.45 16.50 -9.32
CA ARG A 102 6.54 15.07 -9.01
C ARG A 102 5.37 14.31 -9.61
N ARG A 103 5.54 12.98 -9.74
CA ARG A 103 4.40 12.10 -9.96
C ARG A 103 3.68 11.89 -8.62
N GLY A 104 2.36 11.88 -8.59
CA GLY A 104 1.62 11.44 -7.40
C GLY A 104 1.96 9.98 -7.08
N MET A 105 1.52 9.07 -7.94
CA MET A 105 1.77 7.63 -7.84
C MET A 105 2.26 7.06 -9.19
N PRO A 106 3.15 6.04 -9.21
CA PRO A 106 3.49 5.30 -10.43
C PRO A 106 2.27 4.69 -11.11
N LEU A 107 2.24 4.72 -12.44
CA LEU A 107 1.10 4.21 -13.24
C LEU A 107 0.76 2.72 -12.96
N PRO A 108 1.74 1.80 -12.78
CA PRO A 108 1.43 0.41 -12.40
C PRO A 108 0.74 0.30 -11.04
N ASP A 109 1.15 1.11 -10.07
CA ASP A 109 0.58 1.11 -8.72
C ASP A 109 -0.85 1.67 -8.76
N ALA A 110 -1.06 2.76 -9.50
CA ALA A 110 -2.39 3.34 -9.71
C ALA A 110 -3.33 2.37 -10.45
N ALA A 111 -2.82 1.66 -11.46
CA ALA A 111 -3.60 0.67 -12.19
C ALA A 111 -4.04 -0.50 -11.30
N LYS A 112 -3.15 -0.95 -10.40
CA LYS A 112 -3.48 -1.98 -9.41
C LYS A 112 -4.63 -1.53 -8.50
N GLN A 113 -4.57 -0.31 -7.97
CA GLN A 113 -5.63 0.27 -7.14
C GLN A 113 -6.98 0.32 -7.87
N LEU A 114 -6.98 0.65 -9.16
CA LEU A 114 -8.18 0.69 -9.98
C LEU A 114 -8.68 -0.69 -10.44
N GLY A 115 -7.98 -1.79 -10.13
CA GLY A 115 -8.29 -3.12 -10.69
C GLY A 115 -8.13 -3.17 -12.21
N MET A 116 -7.29 -2.31 -12.79
CA MET A 116 -7.08 -2.16 -14.23
C MET A 116 -5.69 -2.62 -14.66
N GLN A 117 -5.56 -2.99 -15.93
CA GLN A 117 -4.24 -3.21 -16.53
C GLN A 117 -3.52 -1.86 -16.75
N PRO A 118 -2.20 -1.77 -16.52
CA PRO A 118 -1.44 -0.52 -16.72
C PRO A 118 -1.63 0.08 -18.12
N GLU A 119 -1.64 -0.75 -19.16
CA GLU A 119 -1.87 -0.28 -20.53
C GLU A 119 -3.28 0.29 -20.74
N ALA A 120 -4.29 -0.20 -20.02
CA ALA A 120 -5.64 0.36 -20.06
C ALA A 120 -5.67 1.78 -19.46
N VAL A 121 -5.01 1.98 -18.32
CA VAL A 121 -4.89 3.31 -17.67
C VAL A 121 -4.12 4.27 -18.57
N LYS A 122 -2.99 3.82 -19.15
CA LYS A 122 -2.20 4.61 -20.09
C LYS A 122 -3.00 4.99 -21.34
N LYS A 123 -3.77 4.05 -21.90
CA LYS A 123 -4.66 4.31 -23.03
C LYS A 123 -5.75 5.32 -22.66
N ALA A 124 -6.36 5.20 -21.49
CA ALA A 124 -7.35 6.15 -21.00
C ALA A 124 -6.76 7.56 -20.88
N LYS A 125 -5.59 7.69 -20.24
CA LYS A 125 -4.85 8.96 -20.17
C LYS A 125 -4.63 9.57 -21.55
N ASN A 126 -4.09 8.80 -22.49
CA ASN A 126 -3.79 9.30 -23.83
C ASN A 126 -5.06 9.78 -24.56
N ARG A 127 -6.19 9.09 -24.38
CA ARG A 127 -7.48 9.51 -24.95
C ARG A 127 -7.95 10.83 -24.35
N VAL A 128 -7.89 10.98 -23.03
CA VAL A 128 -8.25 12.24 -22.35
C VAL A 128 -7.35 13.38 -22.82
N THR A 129 -6.04 13.16 -22.92
CA THR A 129 -5.10 14.17 -23.43
C THR A 129 -5.42 14.60 -24.86
N ALA A 130 -5.81 13.66 -25.73
CA ALA A 130 -6.22 13.99 -27.09
C ALA A 130 -7.49 14.85 -27.12
N LEU A 131 -8.52 14.45 -26.35
CA LEU A 131 -9.77 15.20 -26.24
C LEU A 131 -9.56 16.62 -25.70
N VAL A 132 -8.75 16.76 -24.63
CA VAL A 132 -8.42 18.08 -24.07
C VAL A 132 -7.69 18.95 -25.09
N ARG A 133 -6.76 18.37 -25.85
CA ARG A 133 -6.06 19.11 -26.92
C ARG A 133 -7.03 19.57 -28.00
N GLU A 134 -7.89 18.68 -28.49
CA GLU A 134 -8.89 19.03 -29.51
C GLU A 134 -9.83 20.15 -29.02
N GLU A 135 -10.23 20.09 -27.76
CA GLU A 135 -11.09 21.11 -27.16
C GLU A 135 -10.38 22.46 -26.99
N LEU A 136 -9.11 22.47 -26.58
CA LEU A 136 -8.33 23.70 -26.49
C LEU A 136 -8.14 24.38 -27.86
N GLU A 137 -7.91 23.60 -28.92
CA GLU A 137 -7.82 24.16 -30.28
C GLU A 137 -9.17 24.72 -30.75
N ARG A 138 -10.28 24.04 -30.41
CA ARG A 138 -11.63 24.57 -30.67
C ARG A 138 -11.85 25.92 -29.98
N LEU A 139 -11.59 25.99 -28.67
CA LEU A 139 -11.74 27.23 -27.90
C LEU A 139 -10.85 28.35 -28.43
N ARG A 140 -9.61 28.04 -28.82
CA ARG A 140 -8.70 29.02 -29.42
C ARG A 140 -9.26 29.64 -30.71
N LEU A 141 -9.93 28.84 -31.55
CA LEU A 141 -10.57 29.34 -32.77
C LEU A 141 -11.82 30.17 -32.48
N GLU A 142 -12.51 29.91 -31.36
CA GLU A 142 -13.66 30.69 -30.90
C GLU A 142 -13.25 32.04 -30.29
N GLU A 143 -12.08 32.10 -29.64
CA GLU A 143 -11.55 33.31 -28.98
C GLU A 143 -10.82 34.28 -29.93
N GLY A 144 -10.36 33.83 -31.11
CA GLY A 144 -9.76 34.67 -32.17
C GLY A 144 -8.22 34.72 -32.19
#